data_AF-J3KET0-F1
#
_entry.id   AF-J3KET0-F1
#
_cell.length_a   1.000
_cell.length_b   1.000
_cell.length_c   1.000
_cell.angle_alpha   90.00
_cell.angle_beta   90.00
_cell.angle_gamma   90.00
#
_symmetry.space_group_name_H-M   'P 1'
#
loop_
_entity.id
_entity.type
_entity.pdbx_description
1 polymer ?
#
loop_
_entity_poly.entity_id
_entity_poly.type
_entity_poly.pdbx_seq_one_letter_code
_entity_poly.pdbx_strand_id
1 'polypeptide(L)'
;MAADSTTHPPHSPDPTSEARTAFLASLKSVGSNLDADLRSRATTLHENASIIQKQEAELKRTTKQLAKQGNELEKLADQGRQGLKEVGDLQNWAELLERDLLIVEETLRLADEEDMKNGKMPAQQDGPQPSRLRRWF
;
A
#
# COMPACT_ATOMS: atom_id res chain seq x y z
N MET A 1 -50.03 -45.58 85.11
CA MET A 1 -50.43 -44.17 84.94
C MET A 1 -50.05 -43.77 83.54
N ALA A 2 -51.05 -43.57 82.67
CA ALA A 2 -50.86 -43.18 81.27
C ALA A 2 -50.80 -41.66 81.18
N ALA A 3 -49.81 -41.12 80.46
CA ALA A 3 -49.80 -39.74 80.01
C ALA A 3 -49.86 -39.75 78.49
N ASP A 4 -51.05 -39.45 77.97
CA ASP A 4 -51.31 -39.23 76.55
C ASP A 4 -50.77 -37.84 76.18
N SER A 5 -49.81 -37.80 75.26
CA SER A 5 -49.22 -36.56 74.73
C SER A 5 -49.81 -36.30 73.36
N THR A 6 -50.85 -35.48 73.30
CA THR A 6 -51.45 -35.04 72.04
C THR A 6 -50.54 -34.02 71.36
N THR A 7 -49.65 -34.51 70.49
CA THR A 7 -48.89 -33.69 69.55
C THR A 7 -49.85 -33.07 68.53
N HIS A 8 -50.05 -31.75 68.61
CA HIS A 8 -50.71 -30.97 67.56
C HIS A 8 -49.81 -30.89 66.31
N PRO A 9 -50.32 -31.18 65.09
CA PRO A 9 -49.56 -30.94 63.87
C PRO A 9 -49.47 -29.43 63.59
N PRO A 10 -48.36 -28.93 63.02
CA PRO A 10 -48.22 -27.53 62.64
C PRO A 10 -49.22 -27.18 61.53
N HIS A 11 -49.89 -26.04 61.69
CA HIS A 11 -50.84 -25.49 60.72
C HIS A 11 -50.11 -25.20 59.39
N SER A 12 -50.46 -25.91 58.33
CA SER A 12 -49.97 -25.66 56.97
C SER A 12 -50.38 -24.24 56.53
N PRO A 13 -49.50 -23.47 55.85
CA PRO A 13 -49.92 -22.22 55.22
C PRO A 13 -51.00 -22.49 54.16
N ASP A 14 -51.88 -21.51 53.92
CA ASP A 14 -52.91 -21.59 52.89
C ASP A 14 -52.23 -21.81 51.51
N PRO A 15 -52.51 -22.94 50.82
CA PRO A 15 -51.85 -23.29 49.57
C PRO A 15 -52.03 -22.23 48.47
N THR A 16 -53.10 -21.44 48.54
CA THR A 16 -53.34 -20.35 47.57
C THR A 16 -52.41 -19.15 47.80
N SER A 17 -52.06 -18.85 49.06
CA SER A 17 -51.10 -17.81 49.43
C SER A 17 -49.69 -18.18 49.00
N GLU A 18 -49.31 -19.44 49.19
CA GLU A 18 -48.03 -19.97 48.76
C GLU A 18 -47.89 -19.93 47.23
N ALA A 19 -48.91 -20.38 46.50
CA ALA A 19 -48.92 -20.34 45.03
C ALA A 19 -48.79 -18.91 44.47
N ARG A 20 -49.49 -17.92 45.06
CA ARG A 20 -49.37 -16.51 44.68
C ARG A 20 -47.97 -15.97 44.96
N THR A 21 -47.40 -16.33 46.10
CA THR A 21 -46.04 -15.91 46.48
C THR A 21 -45.00 -16.49 45.52
N ALA A 22 -45.11 -17.77 45.19
CA ALA A 22 -44.23 -18.44 44.22
C ALA A 22 -44.35 -17.84 42.81
N PHE A 23 -45.57 -17.51 42.37
CA PHE A 23 -45.80 -16.85 41.08
C PHE A 23 -45.20 -15.44 41.02
N LEU A 24 -45.42 -14.61 42.05
CA LEU A 24 -44.82 -13.28 42.14
C LEU A 24 -43.30 -13.35 42.20
N ALA A 25 -42.74 -14.34 42.90
CA ALA A 25 -41.31 -14.59 42.93
C ALA A 25 -40.77 -14.96 41.52
N SER A 26 -41.48 -15.81 40.76
CA SER A 26 -41.13 -16.11 39.37
C SER A 26 -41.19 -14.87 38.48
N LEU A 27 -42.27 -14.08 38.57
CA LEU A 27 -42.39 -12.83 37.80
C LEU A 27 -41.26 -11.86 38.10
N LYS A 28 -40.93 -11.68 39.38
CA LYS A 28 -39.83 -10.83 39.81
C LYS A 28 -38.48 -11.36 39.32
N SER A 29 -38.26 -12.68 39.42
CA SER A 29 -37.05 -13.34 38.92
C SER A 29 -36.88 -13.11 37.42
N VAL A 30 -37.91 -13.41 36.62
CA VAL A 30 -37.91 -13.20 35.16
C VAL A 30 -37.69 -11.74 34.82
N GLY A 31 -38.40 -10.82 35.47
CA GLY A 31 -38.24 -9.38 35.26
C GLY A 31 -36.82 -8.89 35.58
N SER A 32 -36.25 -9.34 36.70
CA SER A 32 -34.89 -8.97 37.10
C SER A 32 -33.82 -9.56 36.18
N ASN A 33 -34.02 -10.79 35.68
CA ASN A 33 -33.10 -11.45 34.77
C ASN A 33 -33.09 -10.76 33.40
N LEU A 34 -34.28 -10.46 32.86
CA LEU A 34 -34.41 -9.74 31.60
C LEU A 34 -33.80 -8.33 31.67
N ASP A 35 -34.06 -7.62 32.76
CA ASP A 35 -33.51 -6.27 32.99
C ASP A 35 -31.97 -6.28 33.09
N ALA A 36 -31.40 -7.28 33.78
CA ALA A 36 -29.96 -7.47 33.84
C ALA A 36 -29.34 -7.78 32.46
N ASP A 37 -29.95 -8.68 31.68
CA ASP A 37 -29.51 -9.02 30.32
C ASP A 37 -29.58 -7.81 29.38
N LEU A 38 -30.69 -7.06 29.39
CA LEU A 38 -30.83 -5.86 28.56
C LEU A 38 -29.80 -4.79 28.89
N ARG A 39 -29.50 -4.56 30.18
CA ARG A 39 -28.41 -3.63 30.57
C ARG A 39 -27.04 -4.12 30.12
N SER A 40 -26.75 -5.42 30.26
CA SER A 40 -25.49 -6.01 29.79
C SER A 40 -25.32 -5.84 28.28
N ARG A 41 -26.38 -6.07 27.50
CA ARG A 41 -26.39 -5.87 26.05
C ARG A 41 -26.21 -4.40 25.68
N ALA A 42 -26.86 -3.47 26.39
CA ALA A 42 -26.70 -2.04 26.15
C ALA A 42 -25.26 -1.56 26.39
N THR A 43 -24.64 -2.00 27.48
CA THR A 43 -23.22 -1.71 27.76
C THR A 43 -22.32 -2.27 26.66
N THR A 44 -22.51 -3.54 26.31
CA THR A 44 -21.76 -4.20 25.22
C THR A 44 -21.92 -3.45 23.89
N LEU A 45 -23.14 -3.01 23.57
CA LEU A 45 -23.40 -2.26 22.33
C LEU A 45 -22.66 -0.92 22.30
N HIS A 46 -22.60 -0.21 23.44
CA HIS A 46 -21.86 1.05 23.54
C HIS A 46 -20.35 0.88 23.45
N GLU A 47 -19.80 -0.15 24.09
CA GLU A 47 -18.39 -0.51 23.98
C GLU A 47 -18.04 -0.85 22.53
N ASN A 48 -18.85 -1.69 21.87
CA ASN A 48 -18.67 -2.06 20.48
C ASN A 48 -18.77 -0.84 19.55
N ALA A 49 -19.72 0.07 19.78
CA ALA A 49 -19.84 1.30 18.99
C ALA A 49 -18.57 2.17 19.08
N SER A 50 -18.01 2.32 20.29
CA SER A 50 -16.76 3.05 20.52
C SER A 50 -15.56 2.40 19.81
N ILE A 51 -15.48 1.06 19.84
CA ILE A 51 -14.42 0.30 19.15
C ILE A 51 -14.54 0.47 17.63
N ILE A 52 -15.74 0.33 17.08
CA ILE A 52 -16.00 0.47 15.64
C ILE A 52 -15.64 1.88 15.16
N GLN A 53 -15.99 2.94 15.91
CA GLN A 53 -15.62 4.31 15.57
C GLN A 53 -14.09 4.50 15.49
N LYS A 54 -13.35 3.92 16.43
CA LYS A 54 -11.86 3.96 16.40
C LYS A 54 -11.32 3.20 15.20
N GLN A 55 -11.86 2.02 14.90
CA GLN A 55 -11.48 1.21 13.75
C GLN A 55 -11.76 1.94 12.43
N GLU A 56 -12.91 2.60 12.29
CA GLU A 56 -13.27 3.37 11.11
C GLU A 56 -12.30 4.56 10.90
N ALA A 57 -12.00 5.30 11.97
CA ALA A 57 -11.06 6.42 11.92
C ALA A 57 -9.66 5.96 11.49
N GLU A 58 -9.20 4.83 12.03
CA GLU A 58 -7.91 4.23 11.70
C GLU A 58 -7.88 3.68 10.27
N LEU A 59 -8.94 3.02 9.82
CA LEU A 59 -9.09 2.55 8.44
C LEU A 59 -9.04 3.74 7.47
N LYS A 60 -9.79 4.81 7.74
CA LYS A 60 -9.77 6.03 6.92
C LYS A 60 -8.38 6.66 6.87
N ARG A 61 -7.64 6.67 7.98
CA ARG A 61 -6.27 7.18 8.07
C ARG A 61 -5.31 6.35 7.22
N THR A 62 -5.32 5.03 7.40
CA THR A 62 -4.44 4.08 6.72
C THR A 62 -4.72 4.03 5.22
N THR A 63 -5.99 4.03 4.78
CA THR A 63 -6.34 4.10 3.36
C THR A 63 -5.84 5.40 2.71
N LYS A 64 -5.95 6.55 3.40
CA LYS A 64 -5.38 7.81 2.90
C LYS A 64 -3.86 7.77 2.78
N GLN A 65 -3.17 7.12 3.72
CA GLN A 65 -1.72 6.95 3.64
C GLN A 65 -1.33 6.03 2.49
N LEU A 66 -2.03 4.92 2.32
CA LEU A 66 -1.82 3.98 1.21
C LEU A 66 -2.02 4.66 -0.15
N ALA A 67 -3.06 5.48 -0.31
CA ALA A 67 -3.28 6.26 -1.53
C ALA A 67 -2.11 7.22 -1.84
N LYS A 68 -1.58 7.89 -0.81
CA LYS A 68 -0.39 8.75 -0.98
C LYS A 68 0.84 7.95 -1.42
N GLN A 69 1.08 6.80 -0.79
CA GLN A 69 2.20 5.92 -1.17
C GLN A 69 2.05 5.40 -2.61
N GLY A 70 0.84 5.06 -3.03
CA GLY A 70 0.54 4.70 -4.42
C GLY A 70 0.92 5.79 -5.41
N ASN A 71 0.52 7.04 -5.13
CA ASN A 71 0.85 8.18 -5.99
C ASN A 71 2.37 8.43 -6.06
N GLU A 72 3.10 8.28 -4.97
CA GLU A 72 4.56 8.46 -4.98
C GLU A 72 5.27 7.34 -5.76
N LEU A 73 4.78 6.10 -5.67
CA LEU A 73 5.29 4.99 -6.48
C LEU A 73 5.02 5.19 -7.98
N GLU A 74 3.85 5.71 -8.33
CA GLU A 74 3.50 6.04 -9.71
C GLU A 74 4.43 7.11 -10.29
N LYS A 75 4.66 8.19 -9.54
CA LYS A 75 5.64 9.23 -9.92
C LYS A 75 7.05 8.67 -10.10
N LEU A 76 7.50 7.80 -9.21
CA LEU A 76 8.82 7.18 -9.33
C LEU A 76 8.90 6.29 -10.58
N ALA A 77 7.83 5.57 -10.90
CA ALA A 77 7.75 4.78 -12.11
C ALA A 77 7.76 5.67 -13.38
N ASP A 78 7.07 6.81 -13.36
CA ASP A 78 7.12 7.82 -14.44
C ASP A 78 8.52 8.38 -14.64
N GLN A 79 9.20 8.75 -13.55
CA GLN A 79 10.59 9.22 -13.58
C GLN A 79 11.53 8.16 -14.15
N GLY A 80 11.36 6.89 -13.74
CA GLY A 80 12.13 5.78 -14.29
C GLY A 80 11.89 5.57 -15.79
N ARG A 81 10.63 5.67 -16.25
CA ARG A 81 10.28 5.63 -17.67
C ARG A 81 10.92 6.77 -18.46
N GLN A 82 10.87 7.99 -17.92
CA GLN A 82 11.48 9.15 -18.56
C GLN A 82 12.99 9.03 -18.66
N GLY A 83 13.66 8.57 -17.60
CA GLY A 83 15.11 8.31 -17.62
C GLY A 83 15.49 7.25 -18.66
N LEU A 84 14.69 6.19 -18.81
CA LEU A 84 14.92 5.18 -19.85
C LEU A 84 14.76 5.77 -21.26
N LYS A 85 13.79 6.66 -21.46
CA LYS A 85 13.60 7.36 -22.72
C LYS A 85 14.80 8.24 -23.05
N GLU A 86 15.30 9.01 -22.08
CA GLU A 86 16.49 9.86 -22.25
C GLU A 86 17.74 9.05 -22.61
N VAL A 87 17.92 7.86 -22.03
CA VAL A 87 19.02 6.95 -22.42
C VAL A 87 18.86 6.47 -23.87
N GLY A 88 17.64 6.12 -24.28
CA GLY A 88 17.35 5.78 -25.67
C GLY A 88 17.61 6.94 -26.63
N ASP A 89 17.21 8.14 -26.24
CA ASP A 89 17.47 9.36 -27.01
C ASP A 89 18.99 9.60 -27.13
N LEU A 90 19.78 9.43 -26.06
CA LEU A 90 21.25 9.56 -26.11
C LEU A 90 21.91 8.56 -27.07
N GLN A 91 21.42 7.32 -27.14
CA GLN A 91 21.93 6.34 -28.10
C GLN A 91 21.65 6.78 -29.55
N ASN A 92 20.44 7.27 -29.82
CA ASN A 92 20.10 7.82 -31.14
C ASN A 92 20.99 9.01 -31.52
N TRP A 93 21.36 9.86 -30.55
CA TRP A 93 22.30 10.95 -30.78
C TRP A 93 23.72 10.45 -31.07
N ALA A 94 24.17 9.38 -30.42
CA ALA A 94 25.46 8.75 -30.70
C ALA A 94 25.52 8.17 -32.12
N GLU A 95 24.46 7.46 -32.55
CA GLU A 95 24.33 6.91 -33.90
C GLU A 95 24.33 8.02 -34.98
N LEU A 96 23.62 9.13 -34.72
CA LEU A 96 23.61 10.29 -35.61
C LEU A 96 25.00 10.94 -35.73
N LEU A 97 25.70 11.11 -34.60
CA LEU A 97 27.06 11.65 -34.55
C LEU A 97 28.05 10.76 -35.33
N GLU A 98 27.97 9.44 -35.17
CA GLU A 98 28.82 8.49 -35.90
C GLU A 98 28.60 8.60 -37.42
N ARG A 99 27.34 8.65 -37.85
CA ARG A 99 27.00 8.81 -39.26
C ARG A 99 27.54 10.12 -39.84
N ASP A 100 27.35 11.23 -39.12
CA ASP A 100 27.78 12.54 -39.60
C ASP A 100 29.32 12.63 -39.63
N LEU A 101 30.03 12.00 -38.69
CA LEU A 101 31.50 11.89 -38.71
C LEU A 101 32.00 11.04 -39.88
N LEU A 102 31.33 9.94 -40.22
CA LEU A 102 31.65 9.13 -41.40
C LEU A 102 31.51 9.93 -42.71
N ILE A 103 30.48 10.77 -42.81
CA ILE A 103 30.30 11.66 -43.97
C ILE A 103 31.44 12.68 -44.02
N VAL A 104 31.83 13.29 -42.90
CA VAL A 104 32.94 14.25 -42.85
C VAL A 104 34.26 13.58 -43.25
N GLU A 105 34.55 12.37 -42.75
CA GLU A 105 35.72 11.59 -43.14
C GLU A 105 35.75 11.35 -44.66
N GLU A 106 34.63 10.92 -45.22
CA GLU A 106 34.53 10.66 -46.65
C GLU A 106 34.69 11.93 -47.50
N THR A 107 34.09 13.05 -47.07
CA THR A 107 34.27 14.33 -47.78
C THR A 107 35.70 14.83 -47.72
N LEU A 108 36.40 14.62 -46.60
CA LEU A 108 37.82 14.96 -46.46
C LEU A 108 38.67 14.07 -47.36
N ARG A 109 38.40 12.76 -47.42
CA ARG A 109 39.06 11.82 -48.33
C ARG A 109 38.91 12.27 -49.79
N LEU A 110 37.70 12.65 -50.20
CA LEU A 110 37.45 13.13 -51.56
C LEU A 110 38.19 14.44 -51.86
N ALA A 111 38.22 15.38 -50.92
CA ALA A 111 38.97 16.64 -51.07
C ALA A 111 40.50 16.40 -51.19
N ASP A 112 41.06 15.54 -50.33
CA ASP A 112 42.48 15.16 -50.39
C ASP A 112 42.82 14.48 -51.73
N GLU A 113 41.94 13.61 -52.24
CA GLU A 113 42.11 12.99 -53.57
C GLU A 113 42.04 13.99 -54.72
N GLU A 114 41.18 15.00 -54.63
CA GLU A 114 41.11 16.08 -55.61
C GLU A 114 42.36 16.96 -55.59
N ASP A 115 42.88 17.32 -54.40
CA ASP A 115 44.09 18.13 -54.29
C ASP A 115 45.35 17.40 -54.79
N MET A 116 45.41 16.07 -54.61
CA MET A 116 46.42 15.21 -55.22
C MET A 116 46.31 15.17 -56.75
N LYS A 117 45.10 15.03 -57.31
CA LYS A 117 44.86 15.03 -58.76
C LYS A 117 45.15 16.38 -59.40
N ASN A 118 44.89 17.47 -58.69
CA ASN A 118 45.09 18.84 -59.17
C ASN A 118 46.51 19.37 -58.95
N GLY A 119 47.44 18.53 -58.47
CA GLY A 119 48.85 18.88 -58.27
C GLY A 119 49.10 19.95 -57.22
N LYS A 120 48.14 20.18 -56.30
CA LYS A 120 48.24 21.18 -55.23
C LYS A 120 48.96 20.67 -53.98
N MET A 121 49.20 19.35 -53.88
CA MET A 121 49.96 18.71 -52.81
C MET A 121 51.39 18.41 -53.26
N PRO A 122 52.44 18.83 -52.54
CA PRO A 122 53.81 18.44 -52.86
C PRO A 122 53.96 16.92 -52.74
N ALA A 123 54.75 16.31 -53.63
CA ALA A 123 55.06 14.88 -53.57
C ALA A 123 55.54 14.50 -52.16
N GLN A 124 54.71 13.75 -51.44
CA GLN A 124 54.97 13.26 -50.09
C GLN A 124 56.23 12.38 -50.11
N GLN A 125 57.37 12.93 -49.70
CA GLN A 125 58.47 12.12 -49.20
C GLN A 125 58.12 11.68 -47.77
N ASP A 126 58.26 10.37 -47.56
CA ASP A 126 58.24 9.63 -46.30
C ASP A 126 56.88 9.27 -45.66
N GLY A 127 56.53 7.99 -45.82
CA GLY A 127 55.94 7.09 -44.81
C GLY A 127 54.44 7.22 -44.49
N PRO A 128 53.75 6.13 -44.11
CA PRO A 128 52.38 6.21 -43.64
C PRO A 128 52.33 7.00 -42.33
N GLN A 129 51.82 8.23 -42.38
CA GLN A 129 51.61 9.07 -41.21
C GLN A 129 50.52 8.43 -40.33
N PRO A 130 50.79 8.13 -39.05
CA PRO A 130 49.76 7.60 -38.18
C PRO A 130 48.64 8.62 -37.98
N SER A 131 47.40 8.14 -38.05
CA SER A 131 46.19 8.91 -37.81
C SER A 131 46.31 9.70 -36.50
N ARG A 132 46.24 11.04 -36.58
CA ARG A 132 46.34 11.94 -35.43
C ARG A 132 45.21 11.73 -34.40
N LEU A 133 44.16 11.01 -34.79
CA LEU A 133 43.00 10.64 -33.97
C LEU A 133 43.29 9.53 -32.94
N ARG A 134 44.32 8.69 -33.14
CA ARG A 134 44.70 7.64 -32.18
C ARG A 134 45.37 8.13 -30.89
N ARG A 135 45.61 9.45 -30.79
CA ARG A 135 46.27 10.06 -29.62
C ARG A 135 45.27 10.64 -28.62
N TRP A 136 43.98 10.65 -28.96
CA TRP A 136 42.90 11.24 -28.16
C TRP A 136 41.84 10.23 -27.71
N PHE A 137 41.97 8.97 -28.13
CA PHE A 137 41.29 7.80 -27.56
C PHE A 137 42.35 6.92 -26.89
#